data_AF-A0A7X0IIM5-F1
#
_entry.id   AF-A0A7X0IIM5-F1
#
_cell.length_a   1.000
_cell.length_b   1.000
_cell.length_c   1.000
_cell.angle_alpha   90.00
_cell.angle_beta   90.00
_cell.angle_gamma   90.00
#
_symmetry.space_group_name_H-M   'P 1'
#
loop_
_entity.id
_entity.type
_entity.pdbx_description
1 polymer ?
#
loop_
_entity_poly.entity_id
_entity_poly.type
_entity_poly.pdbx_seq_one_letter_code
_entity_poly.pdbx_strand_id
1 'polypeptide(L)' 'MAADDRLTPEGPEEDLARRLREAHRRVTAVRLPPAEKERFARRFVAICEVAKRDLEHAKARLETFLADLDGHSDTPRR' A
#
# COMPACT_ATOMS: atom_id res chain seq x y z
N MET A 1 -17.95 28.59 -5.42
CA MET A 1 -17.62 27.37 -4.66
C MET A 1 -16.61 26.58 -5.48
N ALA A 2 -15.34 26.95 -5.39
CA ALA A 2 -14.23 26.20 -5.94
C ALA A 2 -13.30 26.02 -4.75
N ALA A 3 -13.13 24.77 -4.32
CA ALA A 3 -12.35 24.46 -3.14
C ALA A 3 -10.89 24.79 -3.44
N ASP A 4 -10.43 25.88 -2.80
CA ASP A 4 -9.07 26.07 -2.37
C ASP A 4 -8.67 24.85 -1.52
N ASP A 5 -8.31 23.75 -2.18
CA ASP A 5 -7.64 22.63 -1.53
C ASP A 5 -6.20 23.07 -1.29
N ARG A 6 -6.00 23.68 -0.13
CA ARG A 6 -4.69 24.07 0.37
C ARG A 6 -3.86 22.79 0.43
N LEU A 7 -2.92 22.65 -0.51
CA LEU A 7 -1.73 21.82 -0.37
C LEU A 7 -0.98 22.25 0.90
N THR A 8 -1.43 21.81 2.05
CA THR A 8 -0.55 21.62 3.20
C THR A 8 0.55 20.67 2.72
N PRO A 9 1.84 21.02 2.85
CA PRO A 9 2.97 20.13 2.49
C PRO A 9 3.09 18.91 3.44
N GLU A 10 1.99 18.56 4.10
CA GLU A 10 1.78 17.41 4.98
C GLU A 10 0.33 16.90 4.81
N GLY A 11 -0.19 16.95 3.59
CA GLY A 11 -1.55 16.47 3.27
C GLY A 11 -1.70 14.96 3.51
N PRO A 12 -2.92 14.45 3.71
CA PRO A 12 -3.18 13.02 3.92
C PRO A 12 -2.66 12.14 2.75
N GLU A 13 -2.50 12.73 1.57
CA GLU A 13 -1.89 12.12 0.40
C GLU A 13 -0.38 11.85 0.58
N GLU A 14 0.37 12.75 1.25
CA GLU A 14 1.79 12.56 1.51
C GLU A 14 2.06 11.47 2.56
N ASP A 15 1.22 11.38 3.61
CA ASP A 15 1.31 10.28 4.57
C ASP A 15 1.02 8.94 3.89
N LEU A 16 -0.01 8.90 3.03
CA LEU A 16 -0.33 7.71 2.28
C LEU A 16 0.78 7.34 1.29
N ALA A 17 1.36 8.32 0.58
CA ALA A 17 2.48 8.09 -0.33
C ALA A 17 3.72 7.54 0.40
N ARG A 18 3.98 8.02 1.62
CA ARG A 18 5.04 7.48 2.49
C ARG A 18 4.75 6.04 2.90
N ARG A 19 3.51 5.73 3.33
CA ARG A 19 3.08 4.36 3.67
C ARG A 19 3.17 3.41 2.47
N LEU A 20 2.78 3.86 1.27
CA LEU A 20 2.86 3.08 0.04
C LEU A 20 4.32 2.75 -0.33
N ARG A 21 5.24 3.72 -0.18
CA ARG A 21 6.68 3.49 -0.41
C ARG A 21 7.25 2.47 0.58
N GLU A 22 6.90 2.58 1.85
CA GLU A 22 7.31 1.62 2.88
C GLU A 22 6.77 0.21 2.58
N ALA A 23 5.50 0.10 2.19
CA ALA A 23 4.91 -1.17 1.78
C ALA A 23 5.65 -1.79 0.59
N HIS A 24 5.94 -1.00 -0.43
CA HIS A 24 6.71 -1.45 -1.60
C HIS A 24 8.13 -1.92 -1.22
N ARG A 25 8.78 -1.22 -0.28
CA ARG A 25 10.10 -1.60 0.24
C ARG A 25 10.03 -2.96 0.93
N ARG A 26 9.00 -3.20 1.75
CA ARG A 26 8.78 -4.49 2.44
C ARG A 26 8.54 -5.63 1.45
N VAL A 27 7.67 -5.42 0.45
CA VAL A 27 7.42 -6.41 -0.63
C VAL A 27 8.69 -6.77 -1.37
N THR A 28 9.59 -5.79 -1.60
CA THR A 28 10.87 -6.02 -2.30
C THR A 28 11.90 -6.70 -1.39
N ALA A 29 11.92 -6.37 -0.10
CA ALA A 29 12.82 -6.98 0.89
C ALA A 29 12.46 -8.46 1.14
N VAL A 30 11.18 -8.77 1.07
CA VAL A 30 10.64 -10.12 1.21
C VAL A 30 10.91 -10.93 -0.08
N ARG A 31 11.63 -12.06 0.05
CA ARG A 31 11.85 -12.99 -1.07
C ARG A 31 10.60 -13.83 -1.33
N LEU A 32 9.62 -13.23 -1.99
CA LEU A 32 8.46 -13.96 -2.52
C LEU A 32 8.76 -14.64 -3.85
N PRO A 33 8.10 -15.78 -4.14
CA PRO A 33 8.09 -16.36 -5.47
C PRO A 33 7.47 -15.41 -6.49
N PRO A 34 7.84 -15.50 -7.78
CA PRO A 34 7.41 -14.55 -8.81
C PRO A 34 5.88 -14.50 -8.99
N ALA A 35 5.19 -15.63 -8.84
CA ALA A 35 3.72 -15.69 -8.90
C ALA A 35 3.04 -14.86 -7.79
N GLU A 36 3.55 -14.94 -6.56
CA GLU A 36 3.03 -14.15 -5.45
C GLU A 36 3.39 -12.67 -5.61
N LYS A 37 4.62 -12.36 -6.03
CA LYS A 37 5.02 -10.96 -6.32
C LYS A 37 4.07 -10.30 -7.32
N GLU A 38 3.70 -11.00 -8.39
CA GLU A 38 2.78 -10.46 -9.39
C GLU A 38 1.37 -10.26 -8.82
N ARG A 39 0.90 -11.18 -7.97
CA ARG A 39 -0.37 -11.04 -7.26
C ARG A 39 -0.37 -9.83 -6.32
N PHE A 40 0.69 -9.65 -5.53
CA PHE A 40 0.86 -8.47 -4.66
C PHE A 40 0.97 -7.18 -5.47
N ALA A 41 1.71 -7.16 -6.59
CA ALA A 41 1.82 -5.99 -7.45
C ALA A 41 0.47 -5.55 -8.03
N ARG A 42 -0.34 -6.49 -8.56
CA ARG A 42 -1.70 -6.20 -9.06
C ARG A 42 -2.59 -5.63 -7.95
N ARG A 43 -2.52 -6.21 -6.75
CA ARG A 43 -3.27 -5.74 -5.58
C ARG A 43 -2.83 -4.35 -5.12
N PHE A 44 -1.53 -4.07 -5.17
CA PHE A 44 -0.95 -2.77 -4.84
C PHE A 44 -1.43 -1.67 -5.79
N VAL A 45 -1.45 -1.93 -7.10
CA VAL A 45 -2.00 -0.98 -8.09
C VAL A 45 -3.46 -0.66 -7.80
N ALA A 46 -4.27 -1.66 -7.45
CA ALA A 46 -5.67 -1.42 -7.08
C ALA A 46 -5.81 -0.52 -5.83
N ILE A 47 -4.91 -0.65 -4.85
CA ILE A 47 -4.89 0.22 -3.66
C ILE A 47 -4.52 1.66 -4.06
N CYS A 48 -3.55 1.84 -4.96
CA CYS A 48 -3.19 3.17 -5.48
C CYS A 48 -4.35 3.83 -6.26
N GLU A 49 -5.15 3.07 -6.99
CA GLU A 49 -6.34 3.61 -7.66
C GLU A 49 -7.44 4.02 -6.66
N VAL A 50 -7.62 3.24 -5.58
CA VAL A 50 -8.55 3.63 -4.50
C VAL A 50 -8.04 4.88 -3.79
N ALA A 51 -6.73 5.01 -3.55
CA ALA A 51 -6.12 6.18 -2.91
C ALA A 51 -6.45 7.50 -3.59
N LYS A 52 -6.56 7.50 -4.93
CA LYS A 52 -6.94 8.69 -5.71
C LYS A 52 -8.37 9.16 -5.46
N ARG A 53 -9.23 8.30 -4.93
CA ARG A 53 -10.67 8.56 -4.73
C ARG A 53 -11.05 8.61 -3.25
N ASP A 54 -10.43 7.76 -2.44
CA ASP A 54 -10.75 7.56 -1.03
C ASP A 54 -9.50 7.12 -0.25
N LEU A 55 -8.90 8.10 0.43
CA LEU A 55 -7.64 7.93 1.17
C LEU A 55 -7.81 7.02 2.39
N GLU A 56 -8.92 7.17 3.12
CA GLU A 56 -9.20 6.37 4.33
C GLU A 56 -9.45 4.90 3.96
N HIS A 57 -10.21 4.66 2.89
CA HIS A 57 -10.43 3.31 2.39
C HIS A 57 -9.13 2.68 1.86
N ALA A 58 -8.29 3.45 1.17
CA ALA A 58 -6.99 2.97 0.69
C ALA A 58 -6.05 2.61 1.85
N LYS A 59 -6.04 3.40 2.92
CA LYS A 59 -5.25 3.14 4.13
C LYS A 59 -5.66 1.83 4.80
N ALA A 60 -6.95 1.59 5.01
CA ALA A 60 -7.46 0.34 5.57
C ALA A 60 -7.11 -0.88 4.69
N ARG A 61 -7.20 -0.72 3.36
CA ARG A 61 -6.82 -1.75 2.39
C ARG A 61 -5.31 -2.02 2.41
N LEU A 62 -4.49 -0.98 2.58
CA LEU A 62 -3.04 -1.08 2.68
C LEU A 62 -2.61 -1.80 3.96
N GLU A 63 -3.26 -1.53 5.09
CA GLU A 63 -2.99 -2.24 6.35
C GLU A 63 -3.32 -3.72 6.24
N THR A 64 -4.46 -4.07 5.62
CA THR A 64 -4.81 -5.47 5.33
C THR A 64 -3.80 -6.14 4.40
N PHE A 65 -3.33 -5.42 3.36
CA PHE A 65 -2.30 -5.91 2.45
C PHE A 65 -0.97 -6.19 3.15
N LEU A 66 -0.57 -5.31 4.08
CA LEU A 66 0.65 -5.48 4.86
C LEU A 66 0.54 -6.67 5.83
N ALA A 67 -0.61 -6.87 6.47
CA ALA A 67 -0.85 -8.04 7.32
C ALA A 67 -0.81 -9.35 6.52
N ASP A 68 -1.38 -9.37 5.32
CA ASP A 68 -1.28 -10.51 4.39
C ASP A 68 0.18 -10.79 4.02
N LEU A 69 0.95 -9.74 3.66
CA LEU A 69 2.37 -9.87 3.33
C LEU A 69 3.21 -10.39 4.52
N ASP A 70 2.93 -9.90 5.72
CA ASP A 70 3.60 -10.32 6.95
C ASP A 70 3.31 -11.81 7.24
N GLY A 71 2.06 -12.24 7.09
CA GLY A 71 1.67 -13.65 7.21
C GLY A 71 2.38 -14.58 6.21
N HIS A 72 2.64 -14.12 4.98
CA HIS A 72 3.42 -14.88 3.99
C HIS A 72 4.93 -14.89 4.28
N SER A 73 5.42 -13.89 5.02
CA SER A 73 6.84 -13.78 5.41
C SER A 73 7.14 -14.58 6.66
N ASP A 74 6.19 -14.60 7.62
CA ASP A 74 6.31 -15.32 8.88
C ASP A 74 6.10 -16.82 8.71
N THR A 75 5.31 -17.29 7.74
CA THR A 75 5.13 -18.73 7.50
C THR A 75 6.49 -19.42 7.37
N PRO A 76 6.96 -20.13 8.41
CA PRO A 76 8.18 -20.89 8.31
C PRO A 76 7.80 -22.09 7.46
N ARG A 77 8.31 -22.12 6.24
CA ARG A 77 8.17 -23.25 5.34
C ARG A 77 8.86 -24.46 5.97
N ARG A 78 8.11 -25.18 6.82
CA ARG A 78 8.42 -26.54 7.30
C ARG A 78 8.12 -27.57 6.22
#